data_AF-A0A382VMA1-F1
#
_entry.id   AF-A0A382VMA1-F1
#
_cell.length_a   1.000
_cell.length_b   1.000
_cell.length_c   1.000
_cell.angle_alpha   90.00
_cell.angle_beta   90.00
_cell.angle_gamma   90.00
#
_symmetry.space_group_name_H-M   'P 1'
#
loop_
_entity.id
_entity.type
_entity.pdbx_description
1 polymer ?
#
loop_
_entity_poly.entity_id
_entity_poly.type
_entity_poly.pdbx_seq_one_letter_code
_entity_poly.pdbx_strand_id
1 'polypeptide(L)'
;MQTLESNKKPNLEHQVDENLGNLPDFTTDAYKDAYSRINAIVIEGEQEAYDNYISIASLLPKDSEELTKLAKMELKHKRGFIACGKNLSVEADMVFAKEFFSKLHGNFQTALENENLTTCLLIQAILIEAFAISAYHVYIRVADPF
;
A
#
# COMPACT_ATOMS: atom_id res chain seq x y z
N MET A 1 54.91 17.91 22.90
CA MET A 1 53.91 19.01 22.86
C MET A 1 53.59 19.30 21.41
N GLN A 2 52.52 18.71 20.91
CA GLN A 2 51.79 19.13 19.70
C GLN A 2 50.42 18.47 19.82
N THR A 3 49.44 19.29 20.15
CA THR A 3 48.03 18.94 20.32
C THR A 3 47.39 18.85 18.94
N LEU A 4 46.90 17.67 18.57
CA LEU A 4 46.01 17.52 17.43
C LEU A 4 44.58 17.83 17.89
N GLU A 5 44.05 18.91 17.33
CA GLU A 5 42.74 19.44 17.62
C GLU A 5 41.59 18.59 17.06
N SER A 6 40.50 18.56 17.82
CA SER A 6 39.12 18.62 17.33
C SER A 6 38.68 17.59 16.28
N ASN A 7 38.26 16.41 16.75
CA ASN A 7 37.40 15.53 15.96
C ASN A 7 35.95 16.03 16.06
N LYS A 8 35.57 16.87 15.09
CA LYS A 8 34.23 17.43 14.91
C LYS A 8 33.24 16.27 14.77
N LYS A 9 32.34 16.08 15.75
CA LYS A 9 31.19 15.17 15.62
C LYS A 9 30.40 15.55 14.36
N PRO A 10 30.01 14.61 13.49
CA PRO A 10 29.12 14.95 12.39
C PRO A 10 27.79 15.35 13.01
N ASN A 11 27.41 16.62 12.82
CA ASN A 11 26.13 17.14 13.23
C ASN A 11 25.06 16.53 12.31
N LEU A 12 24.51 15.38 12.71
CA LEU A 12 23.44 14.67 12.00
C LEU A 12 22.05 15.27 12.28
N GLU A 13 21.97 16.40 13.00
CA GLU A 13 20.70 17.05 13.36
C GLU A 13 20.22 18.09 12.33
N HIS A 14 20.84 18.17 11.15
CA HIS A 14 20.49 19.18 10.14
C HIS A 14 20.42 18.63 8.70
N GLN A 15 19.73 17.50 8.52
CA GLN A 15 19.37 17.01 7.17
C GLN A 15 17.91 16.55 7.04
N VAL A 16 17.03 16.92 7.98
CA VAL A 16 15.62 16.53 7.94
C VAL A 16 14.72 17.62 7.32
N ASP A 17 15.24 18.82 7.05
CA ASP A 17 14.38 20.03 6.98
C ASP A 17 14.51 20.87 5.69
N GLU A 18 14.91 20.27 4.55
CA GLU A 18 14.95 20.99 3.26
C GLU A 18 13.89 20.54 2.23
N ASN A 19 13.12 19.47 2.50
CA ASN A 19 12.01 19.03 1.63
C ASN A 19 10.61 19.36 2.18
N LEU A 20 10.51 19.99 3.35
CA LEU A 20 9.23 20.42 3.95
C LEU A 20 8.55 21.58 3.19
N GLY A 21 9.21 22.12 2.17
CA GLY A 21 8.71 23.26 1.38
C GLY A 21 7.68 22.94 0.30
N ASN A 22 7.29 21.67 0.06
CA ASN A 22 6.43 21.33 -1.09
C ASN A 22 5.40 20.20 -0.81
N LEU A 23 4.92 20.09 0.43
CA LEU A 23 3.77 19.21 0.71
C LEU A 23 2.52 19.71 -0.05
N PRO A 24 1.66 18.81 -0.55
CA PRO A 24 0.37 19.20 -1.11
C PRO A 24 -0.48 19.96 -0.09
N ASP A 25 -1.30 20.91 -0.56
CA ASP A 25 -2.39 21.42 0.27
C ASP A 25 -3.53 20.38 0.27
N PHE A 26 -3.55 19.58 1.35
CA PHE A 26 -4.50 18.50 1.59
C PHE A 26 -5.95 18.97 1.70
N THR A 27 -6.19 20.27 1.83
CA THR A 27 -7.54 20.84 1.98
C THR A 27 -8.20 21.17 0.65
N THR A 28 -7.43 21.29 -0.42
CA THR A 28 -7.94 21.67 -1.75
C THR A 28 -8.85 20.61 -2.37
N ASP A 29 -9.87 21.06 -3.10
CA ASP A 29 -10.78 20.16 -3.83
C ASP A 29 -10.03 19.29 -4.83
N ALA A 30 -9.02 19.85 -5.51
CA ALA A 30 -8.20 19.12 -6.46
C ALA A 30 -7.42 17.96 -5.79
N TYR A 31 -6.84 18.21 -4.60
CA TYR A 31 -6.18 17.15 -3.85
C TYR A 31 -7.17 16.08 -3.41
N LYS A 32 -8.32 16.48 -2.83
CA LYS A 32 -9.33 15.55 -2.32
C LYS A 32 -9.98 14.72 -3.42
N ASP A 33 -10.23 15.31 -4.59
CA ASP A 33 -10.70 14.59 -5.78
C ASP A 33 -9.68 13.53 -6.22
N ALA A 34 -8.40 13.88 -6.34
CA ALA A 34 -7.36 12.91 -6.66
C ALA A 34 -7.22 11.82 -5.58
N TYR A 35 -7.25 12.23 -4.30
CA TYR A 35 -7.15 11.35 -3.16
C TYR A 35 -8.30 10.34 -3.11
N SER A 36 -9.52 10.74 -3.48
CA SER A 36 -10.69 9.85 -3.51
C SER A 36 -10.44 8.57 -4.33
N ARG A 37 -9.80 8.72 -5.50
CA ARG A 37 -9.50 7.61 -6.41
C ARG A 37 -8.30 6.81 -5.96
N ILE A 38 -7.22 7.47 -5.52
CA ILE A 38 -6.01 6.77 -5.04
C ILE A 38 -6.30 6.00 -3.75
N ASN A 39 -6.99 6.62 -2.79
CA ASN A 39 -7.39 5.97 -1.55
C ASN A 39 -8.33 4.79 -1.82
N ALA A 40 -9.25 4.91 -2.79
CA ALA A 40 -10.10 3.81 -3.20
C ALA A 40 -9.31 2.65 -3.82
N ILE A 41 -8.34 2.93 -4.70
CA ILE A 41 -7.44 1.90 -5.27
C ILE A 41 -6.75 1.14 -4.14
N VAL A 42 -6.19 1.85 -3.16
CA VAL A 42 -5.50 1.19 -2.06
C VAL A 42 -6.48 0.35 -1.22
N ILE A 43 -7.66 0.87 -0.88
CA ILE A 43 -8.68 0.10 -0.13
C ILE A 43 -9.13 -1.15 -0.87
N GLU A 44 -9.36 -1.06 -2.18
CA GLU A 44 -9.79 -2.21 -2.99
C GLU A 44 -8.66 -3.22 -3.17
N GLY A 45 -7.43 -2.76 -3.42
CA GLY A 45 -6.25 -3.63 -3.52
C GLY A 45 -6.04 -4.44 -2.24
N GLU A 46 -6.20 -3.83 -1.07
CA GLU A 46 -6.10 -4.53 0.22
C GLU A 46 -7.27 -5.50 0.47
N GLN A 47 -8.46 -5.21 -0.06
CA GLN A 47 -9.59 -6.16 -0.02
C GLN A 47 -9.33 -7.37 -0.91
N GLU A 48 -8.92 -7.14 -2.16
CA GLU A 48 -8.58 -8.21 -3.09
C GLU A 48 -7.41 -9.03 -2.55
N ALA A 49 -6.39 -8.41 -1.94
CA ALA A 49 -5.27 -9.12 -1.34
C ALA A 49 -5.74 -10.07 -0.21
N TYR A 50 -6.64 -9.61 0.66
CA TYR A 50 -7.29 -10.47 1.66
C TYR A 50 -7.99 -11.67 0.98
N ASP A 51 -8.84 -11.42 -0.01
CA ASP A 51 -9.61 -12.48 -0.68
C ASP A 51 -8.71 -13.46 -1.46
N ASN A 52 -7.64 -12.95 -2.08
CA ASN A 52 -6.66 -13.72 -2.83
C ASN A 52 -5.86 -14.66 -1.92
N TYR A 53 -5.37 -14.17 -0.78
CA TYR A 53 -4.66 -15.02 0.18
C TYR A 53 -5.56 -16.11 0.78
N ILE A 54 -6.83 -15.80 1.06
CA ILE A 54 -7.82 -16.81 1.48
C ILE A 54 -8.03 -17.86 0.38
N SER A 55 -8.12 -17.44 -0.87
CA SER A 55 -8.29 -18.32 -2.01
C SER A 55 -7.07 -19.22 -2.24
N ILE A 56 -5.85 -18.67 -2.17
CA ILE A 56 -4.59 -19.43 -2.27
C ILE A 56 -4.47 -20.44 -1.13
N ALA A 57 -4.94 -20.11 0.08
CA ALA A 57 -4.92 -21.01 1.22
C ALA A 57 -5.73 -22.31 0.97
N SER A 58 -6.71 -22.28 0.06
CA SER A 58 -7.44 -23.48 -0.37
C SER A 58 -6.63 -24.37 -1.32
N LEU A 59 -5.77 -23.78 -2.15
CA LEU A 59 -4.88 -24.49 -3.08
C LEU A 59 -3.59 -24.98 -2.42
N LEU A 60 -3.19 -24.38 -1.29
CA LEU A 60 -1.98 -24.74 -0.55
C LEU A 60 -2.29 -25.07 0.92
N PRO A 61 -2.95 -26.22 1.22
CA PRO A 61 -3.42 -26.52 2.57
C PRO A 61 -2.33 -26.59 3.64
N LYS A 62 -1.10 -26.94 3.24
CA LYS A 62 0.06 -27.02 4.15
C LYS A 62 0.44 -25.68 4.75
N ASP A 63 0.21 -24.59 4.02
CA ASP A 63 0.57 -23.22 4.42
C ASP A 63 -0.67 -22.36 4.70
N SER A 64 -1.85 -22.99 4.78
CA SER A 64 -3.15 -22.32 4.92
C SER A 64 -3.24 -21.41 6.15
N GLU A 65 -2.64 -21.82 7.27
CA GLU A 65 -2.60 -21.00 8.48
C GLU A 65 -1.82 -19.70 8.26
N GLU A 66 -0.67 -19.79 7.58
CA GLU A 66 0.19 -18.64 7.31
C GLU A 66 -0.46 -17.70 6.30
N LEU A 67 -1.02 -18.24 5.21
CA LEU A 67 -1.77 -17.46 4.22
C LEU A 67 -2.99 -16.76 4.86
N THR A 68 -3.65 -17.39 5.81
CA THR A 68 -4.75 -16.77 6.56
C THR A 68 -4.25 -15.63 7.47
N LYS A 69 -3.03 -15.71 8.01
CA LYS A 69 -2.42 -14.61 8.76
C LYS A 69 -2.10 -13.43 7.84
N LEU A 70 -1.56 -13.70 6.65
CA LEU A 70 -1.31 -12.67 5.63
C LEU A 70 -2.62 -11.98 5.25
N ALA A 71 -3.69 -12.72 4.93
CA ALA A 71 -4.99 -12.13 4.66
C ALA A 71 -5.44 -11.18 5.78
N LYS A 72 -5.38 -11.61 7.05
CA LYS A 72 -5.76 -10.76 8.20
C LYS A 72 -4.92 -9.50 8.32
N MET A 73 -3.67 -9.51 7.87
CA MET A 73 -2.80 -8.34 7.80
C MET A 73 -3.33 -7.32 6.78
N GLU A 74 -3.71 -7.77 5.58
CA GLU A 74 -4.28 -6.88 4.55
C GLU A 74 -5.60 -6.26 4.99
N LEU A 75 -6.43 -7.01 5.72
CA LEU A 75 -7.65 -6.45 6.30
C LEU A 75 -7.34 -5.35 7.34
N LYS A 76 -6.20 -5.44 8.04
CA LYS A 76 -5.73 -4.38 8.96
C LYS A 76 -5.22 -3.18 8.17
N HIS A 77 -4.48 -3.39 7.08
CA HIS A 77 -4.02 -2.32 6.18
C HIS A 77 -5.20 -1.56 5.58
N LYS A 78 -6.17 -2.28 5.00
CA LYS A 78 -7.44 -1.72 4.50
C LYS A 78 -8.11 -0.79 5.51
N ARG A 79 -8.23 -1.24 6.78
CA ARG A 79 -8.83 -0.43 7.86
C ARG A 79 -8.03 0.84 8.14
N GLY A 80 -6.71 0.77 8.07
CA GLY A 80 -5.83 1.93 8.15
C GLY A 80 -6.10 2.94 7.04
N PHE A 81 -6.14 2.50 5.78
CA PHE A 81 -6.39 3.38 4.65
C PHE A 81 -7.83 3.95 4.61
N ILE A 82 -8.82 3.21 5.12
CA ILE A 82 -10.16 3.77 5.38
C ILE A 82 -10.09 4.92 6.40
N ALA A 83 -9.24 4.82 7.43
CA ALA A 83 -9.06 5.89 8.39
C ALA A 83 -8.36 7.11 7.79
N CYS A 84 -7.38 6.92 6.89
CA CYS A 84 -6.72 8.02 6.16
C CYS A 84 -7.73 8.85 5.33
N GLY A 85 -8.60 8.21 4.55
CA GLY A 85 -9.66 8.90 3.82
C GLY A 85 -10.62 9.68 4.75
N LYS A 86 -11.01 9.07 5.87
CA LYS A 86 -11.84 9.75 6.89
C LYS A 86 -11.14 10.96 7.50
N ASN A 87 -9.85 10.87 7.81
CA ASN A 87 -9.06 11.97 8.36
C ASN A 87 -9.10 13.19 7.44
N LEU A 88 -8.98 12.97 6.12
CA LEU A 88 -9.02 14.03 5.11
C LEU A 88 -10.44 14.45 4.70
N SER A 89 -11.47 13.86 5.31
CA SER A 89 -12.89 14.06 4.93
C SER A 89 -13.15 13.75 3.45
N VAL A 90 -12.55 12.67 2.95
CA VAL A 90 -12.66 12.19 1.57
C VAL A 90 -13.46 10.89 1.55
N GLU A 91 -14.49 10.84 0.70
CA GLU A 91 -15.16 9.59 0.33
C GLU A 91 -14.37 8.91 -0.79
N ALA A 92 -14.06 7.62 -0.61
CA ALA A 92 -13.29 6.86 -1.58
C ALA A 92 -14.16 6.44 -2.77
N ASP A 93 -13.71 6.69 -3.99
CA ASP A 93 -14.40 6.28 -5.23
C ASP A 93 -14.19 4.77 -5.51
N MET A 94 -14.96 3.94 -4.81
CA MET A 94 -14.85 2.48 -4.91
C MET A 94 -15.28 1.93 -6.27
N VAL A 95 -16.10 2.66 -7.04
CA VAL A 95 -16.49 2.24 -8.40
C VAL A 95 -15.28 2.31 -9.32
N PHE A 96 -14.55 3.43 -9.26
CA PHE A 96 -13.30 3.59 -10.00
C PHE A 96 -12.26 2.52 -9.64
N ALA A 97 -12.08 2.24 -8.35
CA ALA A 97 -11.10 1.26 -7.89
C ALA A 97 -11.39 -0.17 -8.40
N LYS A 98 -12.66 -0.59 -8.38
CA LYS A 98 -13.07 -1.90 -8.91
C LYS A 98 -12.84 -2.01 -10.41
N GLU A 99 -13.13 -0.94 -11.15
CA GLU A 99 -12.85 -0.90 -12.58
C GLU A 99 -11.34 -0.96 -12.84
N PHE A 100 -10.54 -0.23 -12.06
CA PHE A 100 -9.08 -0.22 -12.15
C PHE A 100 -8.47 -1.62 -12.00
N PHE A 101 -8.89 -2.40 -11.01
CA PHE A 101 -8.36 -3.75 -10.79
C PHE A 101 -8.99 -4.84 -11.65
N SER A 102 -10.16 -4.59 -12.25
CA SER A 102 -10.99 -5.60 -12.94
C SER A 102 -10.23 -6.60 -13.82
N LYS A 103 -9.26 -6.13 -14.62
CA LYS A 103 -8.47 -6.99 -15.51
C LYS A 103 -7.48 -7.88 -14.76
N LEU A 104 -6.78 -7.32 -13.77
CA LEU A 104 -5.82 -8.10 -12.97
C LEU A 104 -6.56 -9.09 -12.07
N HIS A 105 -7.68 -8.65 -11.48
CA HIS A 105 -8.59 -9.50 -10.73
C HIS A 105 -9.10 -10.66 -11.57
N GLY A 106 -9.57 -10.38 -12.80
CA GLY A 106 -10.04 -11.41 -13.74
C GLY A 106 -8.94 -12.44 -14.09
N ASN A 107 -7.70 -12.00 -14.27
CA ASN A 107 -6.57 -12.90 -14.49
C ASN A 107 -6.29 -13.78 -13.26
N PHE A 108 -6.42 -13.24 -12.04
CA PHE A 108 -6.30 -14.01 -10.81
C PHE A 108 -7.41 -15.06 -10.69
N GLN A 109 -8.68 -14.67 -10.90
CA GLN A 109 -9.82 -15.60 -10.85
C GLN A 109 -9.67 -16.72 -11.88
N THR A 110 -9.26 -16.39 -13.10
CA THR A 110 -8.99 -17.39 -14.15
C THR A 110 -7.87 -18.34 -13.71
N ALA A 111 -6.80 -17.84 -13.10
CA ALA A 111 -5.73 -18.69 -12.59
C ALA A 111 -6.19 -19.59 -11.44
N LEU A 112 -7.00 -19.06 -10.53
CA LEU A 112 -7.58 -19.78 -9.39
C LEU A 112 -8.50 -20.92 -9.86
N GLU A 113 -9.41 -20.64 -10.80
CA GLU A 113 -10.32 -21.63 -11.39
C GLU A 113 -9.57 -22.79 -12.07
N ASN A 114 -8.39 -22.51 -12.63
CA ASN A 114 -7.52 -23.50 -13.26
C ASN A 114 -6.49 -24.12 -12.28
N GLU A 115 -6.63 -23.87 -10.98
CA GLU A 115 -5.69 -24.31 -9.92
C GLU A 115 -4.22 -23.93 -10.21
N ASN A 116 -3.99 -22.86 -10.98
CA ASN A 116 -2.66 -22.40 -11.37
C ASN A 116 -2.05 -21.56 -10.25
N LEU A 117 -1.60 -22.24 -9.20
CA LEU A 117 -1.00 -21.65 -8.02
C LEU A 117 0.17 -20.71 -8.34
N THR A 118 1.00 -21.05 -9.31
CA THR A 118 2.14 -20.22 -9.73
C THR A 118 1.68 -18.85 -10.23
N THR A 119 0.61 -18.81 -11.02
CA THR A 119 0.09 -17.54 -11.55
C THR A 119 -0.62 -16.73 -10.46
N CYS A 120 -1.38 -17.39 -9.56
CA CYS A 120 -1.98 -16.71 -8.41
C CYS A 120 -0.91 -16.05 -7.52
N LEU A 121 0.17 -16.77 -7.20
CA LEU A 121 1.29 -16.25 -6.40
C LEU A 121 2.05 -15.13 -7.13
N LEU A 122 2.28 -15.27 -8.44
CA LEU A 122 2.92 -14.20 -9.22
C LEU A 122 2.10 -12.91 -9.19
N ILE A 123 0.78 -13.00 -9.38
CA ILE A 123 -0.10 -11.83 -9.35
C ILE A 123 -0.11 -11.21 -7.95
N GLN A 124 -0.45 -11.99 -6.91
CA GLN A 124 -0.61 -11.46 -5.56
C GLN A 124 0.75 -11.14 -4.92
N ALA A 125 1.55 -12.16 -4.64
CA ALA A 125 2.72 -12.06 -3.76
C ALA A 125 3.93 -11.35 -4.39
N ILE A 126 3.93 -11.13 -5.71
CA ILE A 126 5.03 -10.48 -6.42
C ILE A 126 4.58 -9.17 -7.07
N LEU A 127 3.63 -9.22 -8.01
CA LEU A 127 3.26 -8.02 -8.77
C LEU A 127 2.50 -7.00 -7.91
N ILE A 128 1.46 -7.43 -7.19
CA ILE A 128 0.66 -6.54 -6.33
C ILE A 128 1.49 -6.07 -5.13
N GLU A 129 2.17 -6.97 -4.42
CA GLU A 129 3.00 -6.57 -3.27
C GLU A 129 4.10 -5.56 -3.65
N ALA A 130 4.83 -5.81 -4.76
CA ALA A 130 5.88 -4.88 -5.20
C ALA A 130 5.30 -3.52 -5.62
N PHE A 131 4.13 -3.51 -6.26
CA PHE A 131 3.44 -2.29 -6.63
C PHE A 131 2.99 -1.50 -5.39
N ALA A 132 2.39 -2.17 -4.40
CA ALA A 132 1.96 -1.56 -3.14
C ALA A 132 3.15 -0.97 -2.37
N ILE A 133 4.22 -1.74 -2.16
CA ILE A 133 5.43 -1.27 -1.47
C ILE A 133 6.02 -0.04 -2.18
N SER A 134 6.11 -0.07 -3.51
CA SER A 134 6.60 1.07 -4.28
C SER A 134 5.71 2.30 -4.11
N ALA A 135 4.38 2.14 -4.20
CA ALA A 135 3.44 3.23 -4.01
C ALA A 135 3.55 3.84 -2.61
N TYR A 136 3.63 3.02 -1.57
CA TYR A 136 3.71 3.47 -0.18
C TYR A 136 5.03 4.19 0.13
N HIS A 137 6.17 3.67 -0.36
CA HIS A 137 7.46 4.34 -0.23
C HIS A 137 7.52 5.72 -0.93
N VAL A 138 6.76 5.89 -2.02
CA VAL A 138 6.61 7.20 -2.66
C VAL A 138 5.69 8.09 -1.84
N TYR A 139 4.52 7.58 -1.44
CA TYR A 139 3.49 8.34 -0.75
C TYR A 139 3.93 8.87 0.63
N ILE A 140 4.67 8.08 1.42
CA ILE A 140 5.14 8.49 2.78
C ILE A 140 5.87 9.83 2.79
N ARG A 141 6.56 10.19 1.70
CA ARG A 141 7.33 11.45 1.60
C ARG A 141 6.46 12.70 1.42
N VAL A 142 5.19 12.50 1.04
CA VAL A 142 4.24 13.57 0.68
C VAL A 142 2.88 13.40 1.37
N ALA A 143 2.75 12.41 2.27
CA ALA A 143 1.54 12.13 3.02
C ALA A 143 1.30 13.20 4.09
N ASP A 144 0.05 13.34 4.50
CA ASP A 144 -0.29 14.12 5.69
C ASP A 144 0.22 13.40 6.98
N PRO A 145 0.32 14.10 8.12
CA PRO A 145 0.94 13.53 9.32
C PRO A 145 0.17 12.44 10.08
N PHE A 146 -1.09 12.17 9.75
CA PHE A 146 -1.94 11.18 10.46
C PHE A 146 -1.49 9.74 10.19
#